data_AF-A0A2S9A7M7-F1
#
_entry.id   AF-A0A2S9A7M7-F1
#
_cell.length_a   1.000
_cell.length_b   1.000
_cell.length_c   1.000
_cell.angle_alpha   90.00
_cell.angle_beta   90.00
_cell.angle_gamma   90.00
#
_symmetry.space_group_name_H-M   'P 1'
#
loop_
_entity.id
_entity.type
_entity.pdbx_description
1 polymer ?
#
loop_
_entity_poly.entity_id
_entity_poly.type
_entity_poly.pdbx_seq_one_letter_code
_entity_poly.pdbx_strand_id
1 'polypeptide(L)'
;MSHSLITSLPEVPFATPALASPREHLVRASAHLWRVQDRAGRVLGHLRVMPDPLGMRYRAERLHLATGSFRLVGDFWRADDAVAALRNG
;
A
#
# COMPACT_ATOMS: atom_id res chain seq x y z
N MET A 1 -23.05 -4.61 32.92
CA MET A 1 -22.02 -5.07 31.96
C MET A 1 -22.57 -4.88 30.56
N SER A 2 -22.35 -3.71 29.95
CA SER A 2 -22.87 -3.41 28.61
C SER A 2 -21.86 -3.92 27.58
N HIS A 3 -22.22 -5.00 26.87
CA HIS A 3 -21.43 -5.49 25.75
C HIS A 3 -21.62 -4.54 24.56
N SER A 4 -20.62 -3.70 24.29
CA SER A 4 -20.55 -2.94 23.04
C SER A 4 -20.33 -3.92 21.89
N LEU A 5 -21.41 -4.29 21.19
CA LEU A 5 -21.34 -5.03 19.94
C LEU A 5 -20.76 -4.08 18.89
N ILE A 6 -19.49 -4.28 18.52
CA ILE A 6 -18.91 -3.62 17.34
C ILE A 6 -19.50 -4.34 16.13
N THR A 7 -20.55 -3.77 15.55
CA THR A 7 -21.01 -4.16 14.22
C THR A 7 -19.91 -3.75 13.25
N SER A 8 -19.02 -4.69 12.91
CA SER A 8 -18.04 -4.52 11.84
C SER A 8 -18.79 -4.48 10.52
N LEU A 9 -19.12 -3.28 10.04
CA LEU A 9 -19.59 -3.11 8.67
C LEU A 9 -18.48 -3.59 7.72
N PRO A 10 -18.79 -4.33 6.64
CA PRO A 10 -17.78 -4.72 5.67
C PRO A 10 -17.14 -3.46 5.10
N GLU A 11 -15.83 -3.31 5.35
CA GLU A 11 -15.05 -2.21 4.80
C GLU A 11 -15.02 -2.37 3.28
N VAL A 12 -15.60 -1.40 2.56
CA VAL A 12 -15.59 -1.40 1.09
C VAL A 12 -14.13 -1.29 0.66
N PRO A 13 -13.58 -2.30 -0.05
CA PRO A 13 -12.18 -2.25 -0.46
C PRO A 13 -11.97 -1.09 -1.43
N PHE A 14 -10.90 -0.34 -1.21
CA PHE A 14 -10.48 0.67 -2.18
C PHE A 14 -10.15 -0.02 -3.51
N ALA A 15 -10.49 0.63 -4.63
CA ALA A 15 -10.09 0.18 -5.95
C ALA A 15 -8.56 0.06 -6.02
N THR A 16 -8.06 -0.93 -6.77
CA THR A 16 -6.62 -1.03 -6.98
C THR A 16 -6.13 0.22 -7.69
N PRO A 17 -5.12 0.93 -7.14
CA PRO A 17 -4.58 2.12 -7.79
C PRO A 17 -4.06 1.79 -9.19
N ALA A 18 -4.39 2.63 -10.17
CA ALA A 18 -3.82 2.51 -11.51
C ALA A 18 -2.39 3.05 -11.49
N LEU A 19 -1.44 2.26 -11.95
CA LEU A 19 -0.06 2.69 -12.18
C LEU A 19 0.11 3.01 -13.66
N ALA A 20 0.79 4.12 -13.97
CA ALA A 20 1.14 4.49 -15.34
C ALA A 20 2.29 3.62 -15.87
N SER A 21 3.18 3.16 -14.99
CA SER A 21 4.31 2.29 -15.35
C SER A 21 3.93 0.81 -15.26
N PRO A 22 4.23 -0.01 -16.29
CA PRO A 22 4.00 -1.46 -16.24
C PRO A 22 5.13 -2.24 -15.53
N ARG A 23 6.08 -1.54 -14.90
CA ARG A 23 7.27 -2.18 -14.27
C ARG A 23 6.94 -2.89 -12.97
N GLU A 24 5.93 -2.42 -12.27
CA GLU A 24 5.43 -3.00 -11.03
C GLU A 24 3.97 -3.38 -11.15
N HIS A 25 3.60 -4.36 -10.34
CA HIS A 25 2.24 -4.84 -10.22
C HIS A 25 1.78 -4.73 -8.77
N LEU A 26 0.51 -4.34 -8.60
CA LEU A 26 -0.12 -4.25 -7.28
C LEU A 26 -0.96 -5.50 -7.04
N VAL A 27 -0.53 -6.30 -6.07
CA VAL A 27 -1.28 -7.48 -5.60
C VAL A 27 -1.98 -7.13 -4.31
N ARG A 28 -3.32 -7.19 -4.30
CA ARG A 28 -4.11 -6.86 -3.12
C ARG A 28 -3.70 -7.71 -1.91
N ALA A 29 -3.55 -7.06 -0.76
CA ALA A 29 -3.25 -7.67 0.53
C ALA A 29 -4.32 -7.37 1.59
N SER A 30 -5.01 -6.23 1.48
CA SER A 30 -6.17 -5.87 2.30
C SER A 30 -7.05 -4.84 1.58
N ALA A 31 -8.10 -4.35 2.23
CA ALA A 31 -8.99 -3.30 1.72
C ALA A 31 -8.24 -2.03 1.29
N HIS A 32 -7.16 -1.69 2.01
CA HIS A 32 -6.35 -0.48 1.84
C HIS A 32 -4.87 -0.76 1.54
N LEU A 33 -4.50 -2.02 1.30
CA LEU A 33 -3.10 -2.44 1.25
C LEU A 33 -2.82 -3.33 0.04
N TRP A 34 -1.73 -3.04 -0.66
CA TRP A 34 -1.22 -3.82 -1.78
C TRP A 34 0.24 -4.14 -1.57
N ARG A 35 0.62 -5.35 -1.98
CA ARG A 35 2.02 -5.74 -2.19
C ARG A 35 2.45 -5.18 -3.54
N VAL A 36 3.55 -4.45 -3.54
CA VAL A 36 4.21 -3.96 -4.75
C VAL A 36 5.21 -5.01 -5.19
N GLN A 37 5.02 -5.56 -6.38
CA GLN A 37 5.92 -6.55 -6.96
C GLN A 37 6.59 -5.98 -8.21
N ASP A 38 7.85 -6.31 -8.42
CA ASP A 38 8.49 -6.07 -9.71
C ASP A 38 7.98 -7.06 -10.78
N ARG A 39 8.45 -6.90 -12.01
CA ARG A 39 8.10 -7.78 -13.13
C ARG A 39 8.48 -9.25 -12.91
N ALA A 40 9.46 -9.54 -12.06
CA ALA A 40 9.87 -10.90 -11.71
C ALA A 40 9.04 -11.49 -10.56
N GLY A 41 8.08 -10.74 -10.02
CA GLY A 41 7.24 -11.15 -8.90
C GLY A 41 7.89 -10.94 -7.53
N ARG A 42 9.06 -10.29 -7.45
CA ARG A 42 9.72 -9.99 -6.18
C ARG A 42 8.97 -8.86 -5.48
N VAL A 43 8.63 -9.07 -4.21
CA VAL A 43 8.02 -8.03 -3.38
C VAL A 43 9.06 -6.95 -3.03
N LEU A 44 8.78 -5.72 -3.46
CA LEU A 44 9.57 -4.52 -3.11
C LEU A 44 9.12 -3.92 -1.78
N GLY A 45 7.84 -4.04 -1.47
CA GLY A 45 7.23 -3.47 -0.27
C GLY A 45 5.70 -3.44 -0.34
N HIS A 46 5.13 -2.54 0.44
CA HIS A 46 3.70 -2.26 0.47
C HIS A 46 3.38 -0.86 -0.02
N LEU A 47 2.21 -0.76 -0.64
CA LEU A 47 1.51 0.47 -0.94
C LEU A 47 0.22 0.48 -0.13
N ARG A 48 0.03 1.49 0.71
CA ARG A 48 -1.21 1.69 1.46
C ARG A 48 -1.94 2.91 0.95
N VAL A 49 -3.22 2.77 0.65
CA VAL A 49 -4.12 3.89 0.35
C VAL A 49 -4.64 4.46 1.66
N MET A 50 -4.50 5.77 1.82
CA MET A 50 -4.90 6.51 2.99
C MET A 50 -5.81 7.67 2.56
N PRO A 51 -7.09 7.67 2.96
CA PRO A 51 -7.95 8.84 2.82
C PRO A 51 -7.35 10.02 3.60
N ASP A 52 -7.34 11.20 2.99
CA ASP A 52 -6.87 12.47 3.55
C ASP A 52 -7.91 13.56 3.25
N PRO A 53 -8.08 14.59 4.09
CA PRO A 53 -9.01 15.68 3.81
C PRO A 53 -8.82 16.37 2.46
N LEU A 54 -7.61 16.36 1.91
CA LEU A 54 -7.30 16.97 0.61
C LEU A 54 -7.34 15.96 -0.56
N GLY A 55 -7.61 14.68 -0.29
CA GLY A 55 -7.73 13.65 -1.32
C GLY A 55 -7.21 12.28 -0.88
N MET A 56 -6.63 11.52 -1.81
CA MET A 56 -6.05 10.22 -1.49
C MET A 56 -4.53 10.34 -1.38
N ARG A 57 -3.98 9.78 -0.30
CA ARG A 57 -2.54 9.63 -0.10
C ARG A 57 -2.13 8.16 -0.23
N TYR A 58 -0.88 7.98 -0.61
CA TYR A 58 -0.26 6.69 -0.84
C TYR A 58 0.98 6.58 0.03
N ARG A 59 0.95 5.66 0.99
CA ARG A 59 2.10 5.36 1.85
C ARG A 59 2.91 4.23 1.26
N ALA A 60 4.21 4.44 1.11
CA ALA A 60 5.16 3.43 0.67
C ALA A 60 5.93 2.86 1.87
N GLU A 61 5.91 1.54 2.03
CA GLU A 61 6.65 0.84 3.08
C GLU A 61 7.55 -0.22 2.44
N ARG A 62 8.88 -0.06 2.52
CA ARG A 62 9.85 -0.97 1.90
C ARG A 62 10.06 -2.21 2.77
N LEU A 63 10.10 -3.38 2.14
CA LEU A 63 10.48 -4.61 2.82
C LEU A 63 11.99 -4.64 3.06
N HIS A 64 12.40 -4.66 4.33
CA HIS A 64 13.79 -4.88 4.70
C HIS A 64 14.03 -6.39 4.91
N LEU A 65 14.51 -7.06 3.87
CA LEU A 65 14.63 -8.52 3.83
C LEU A 65 15.46 -9.10 4.98
N ALA A 66 16.53 -8.43 5.39
CA ALA A 66 17.42 -8.94 6.44
C ALA A 66 16.75 -9.07 7.81
N THR A 67 15.72 -8.26 8.09
CA THR A 67 14.98 -8.27 9.37
C THR A 67 13.53 -8.67 9.24
N GLY A 68 13.02 -8.83 8.01
CA GLY A 68 11.60 -9.07 7.73
C GLY A 68 10.67 -7.88 8.10
N SER A 69 11.22 -6.72 8.43
CA SER A 69 10.44 -5.54 8.84
C SER A 69 10.14 -4.63 7.66
N PHE A 70 9.05 -3.87 7.76
CA PHE A 70 8.74 -2.80 6.81
C PHE A 70 9.26 -1.45 7.31
N ARG A 71 9.96 -0.71 6.44
CA ARG A 71 10.42 0.66 6.71
C ARG A 71 9.57 1.65 5.95
N LEU A 72 9.02 2.65 6.64
CA LEU A 72 8.34 3.77 5.99
C LEU A 72 9.33 4.50 5.06
N VAL A 73 8.98 4.60 3.79
CA VAL A 73 9.74 5.37 2.80
C VAL A 73 9.16 6.78 2.69
N GLY A 74 7.83 6.92 2.71
CA GLY A 74 7.17 8.21 2.69
C GLY A 74 5.69 8.12 2.31
N ASP A 75 5.05 9.28 2.30
CA ASP A 75 3.65 9.49 1.95
C ASP A 75 3.54 10.42 0.73
N PHE A 76 2.85 9.96 -0.31
CA PHE A 76 2.81 10.59 -1.63
C PHE A 76 1.37 10.89 -2.05
N TRP A 77 1.19 11.84 -2.95
CA TRP A 77 -0.12 12.14 -3.56
C TRP A 77 -0.42 11.30 -4.80
N ARG A 78 0.61 10.66 -5.38
CA ARG A 78 0.47 9.78 -6.55
C ARG A 78 0.96 8.37 -6.22
N ALA A 79 0.21 7.37 -6.67
CA ALA A 79 0.58 5.97 -6.52
C ALA A 79 1.90 5.64 -7.23
N ASP A 80 2.12 6.19 -8.42
CA ASP A 80 3.36 6.00 -9.19
C ASP A 80 4.60 6.45 -8.41
N ASP A 81 4.53 7.60 -7.73
CA ASP A 81 5.67 8.15 -6.98
C ASP A 81 5.99 7.27 -5.76
N ALA A 82 4.95 6.83 -5.04
CA ALA A 82 5.08 5.90 -3.92
C ALA A 82 5.73 4.57 -4.36
N VAL A 83 5.28 4.02 -5.48
CA VAL A 83 5.83 2.77 -6.04
C VAL A 83 7.26 2.96 -6.54
N ALA A 84 7.54 4.06 -7.24
CA ALA A 84 8.89 4.36 -7.72
C ALA A 84 9.90 4.50 -6.57
N ALA A 85 9.48 5.08 -5.43
CA ALA A 85 10.31 5.23 -4.24
C ALA A 85 10.73 3.88 -3.62
N LEU A 86 10.03 2.78 -3.90
CA LEU A 86 10.40 1.43 -3.46
C LEU A 86 11.53 0.78 -4.29
N ARG A 87 11.94 1.40 -5.41
CA ARG A 87 13.05 0.89 -6.23
C ARG A 87 14.44 1.21 -5.67
N ASN A 88 14.62 2.42 -5.14
CA ASN A 88 15.95 3.03 -4.95
C ASN A 88 16.50 2.93 -3.50
N GLY A 89 16.64 1.75 -2.92
CA GLY A 89 17.13 1.65 -1.53
C GLY A 89 17.53 0.26 -1.10
#